data_AF-A0A351HJ90-F1
#
_entry.id   AF-A0A351HJ90-F1
#
_cell.length_a   1.000
_cell.length_b   1.000
_cell.length_c   1.000
_cell.angle_alpha   90.00
_cell.angle_beta   90.00
_cell.angle_gamma   90.00
#
_symmetry.space_group_name_H-M   'P 1'
#
loop_
_entity.id
_entity.type
_entity.pdbx_description
1 polymer ?
#
loop_
_entity_poly.entity_id
_entity_poly.type
_entity_poly.pdbx_seq_one_letter_code
_entity_poly.pdbx_strand_id
1 'polypeptide(L)' 'MVDTQQYRALKRRHKHQILLNDYEIDAFNRYCKKYKIQNKSQVIREALFTKVLKSFSDDYPTLFDAKELAQLERR' A
#
# COMPACT_ATOMS: atom_id res chain seq x y z
N MET A 1 12.45 23.99 -15.47
CA MET A 1 13.43 22.97 -15.06
C MET A 1 13.03 22.50 -13.67
N VAL A 2 12.71 21.22 -13.51
CA VAL A 2 12.11 20.73 -12.25
C VAL A 2 13.22 20.60 -11.20
N ASP A 3 12.95 21.13 -10.00
CA ASP A 3 13.89 21.27 -8.90
C ASP A 3 14.60 19.94 -8.57
N THR A 4 15.90 19.88 -8.87
CA THR A 4 16.69 18.63 -8.84
C THR A 4 16.90 18.13 -7.40
N GLN A 5 16.70 18.99 -6.40
CA GLN A 5 16.89 18.66 -4.99
C GLN A 5 15.78 17.74 -4.47
N GLN A 6 14.52 17.97 -4.86
CA GLN A 6 13.39 17.15 -4.38
C GLN A 6 13.43 15.71 -4.93
N TYR A 7 13.88 15.51 -6.17
CA TYR A 7 14.04 14.16 -6.74
C TYR A 7 15.11 13.31 -6.06
N ARG A 8 16.14 13.95 -5.49
CA ARG A 8 17.18 13.24 -4.73
C ARG A 8 16.59 12.59 -3.47
N ALA A 9 15.61 13.23 -2.84
CA ALA A 9 14.93 12.70 -1.66
C ALA A 9 13.99 11.53 -2.00
N LEU A 10 13.38 11.53 -3.19
CA LEU A 10 12.50 10.46 -3.66
C LEU A 10 13.25 9.22 -4.17
N LYS A 11 14.58 9.27 -4.24
CA LYS A 11 15.40 8.14 -4.70
C LYS A 11 15.28 6.99 -3.70
N ARG A 12 14.91 5.82 -4.22
CA ARG A 12 14.79 4.58 -3.44
C ARG A 12 16.19 4.09 -3.06
N ARG A 13 16.57 4.23 -1.78
CA ARG A 13 17.92 3.88 -1.26
C ARG A 13 17.93 2.67 -0.34
N HIS A 14 16.81 2.37 0.30
CA HIS A 14 16.72 1.31 1.30
C HIS A 14 16.26 0.00 0.67
N LYS A 15 17.05 -1.07 0.85
CA LYS A 15 16.71 -2.42 0.38
C LYS A 15 15.81 -3.10 1.42
N HIS A 16 14.73 -3.70 0.96
CA HIS A 16 13.90 -4.61 1.74
C HIS A 16 13.85 -5.96 1.01
N GLN A 17 13.90 -7.06 1.77
CA GLN A 17 13.80 -8.41 1.23
C GLN A 17 12.64 -9.12 1.92
N ILE A 18 11.87 -9.86 1.13
CA ILE A 18 10.80 -10.74 1.61
C ILE A 18 11.09 -12.14 1.09
N LEU A 19 10.79 -13.14 1.91
CA LEU A 19 10.84 -14.54 1.52
C LEU A 19 9.41 -14.99 1.26
N LEU A 20 9.22 -15.71 0.16
CA LEU A 20 7.93 -16.25 -0.26
C LEU A 20 8.10 -17.75 -0.49
N ASN A 21 7.07 -18.50 -0.15
CA ASN A 21 6.94 -19.92 -0.48
C ASN A 21 6.82 -20.11 -2.01
N ASP A 22 7.18 -21.29 -2.49
CA ASP A 22 6.97 -21.78 -3.86
C ASP A 22 5.55 -21.52 -4.38
N TYR A 23 4.51 -21.76 -3.57
CA TYR A 23 3.13 -21.49 -3.95
C TYR A 23 2.82 -19.99 -4.07
N GLU A 24 3.37 -19.18 -3.16
CA GLU A 24 3.14 -17.73 -3.16
C GLU A 24 3.82 -17.06 -4.35
N ILE A 25 5.05 -17.49 -4.68
CA ILE A 25 5.77 -16.96 -5.83
C ILE A 25 5.16 -17.42 -7.15
N ASP A 26 4.65 -18.65 -7.24
CA ASP A 26 3.93 -19.12 -8.43
C ASP A 26 2.63 -18.33 -8.64
N ALA A 27 1.83 -18.16 -7.59
CA ALA A 27 0.61 -17.34 -7.64
C ALA A 27 0.92 -15.89 -8.06
N PHE A 28 1.96 -15.28 -7.49
CA PHE A 28 2.39 -13.93 -7.85
C PHE A 28 2.86 -13.83 -9.30
N ASN A 29 3.64 -14.80 -9.77
CA ASN A 29 4.09 -14.84 -11.17
C ASN A 29 2.92 -14.99 -12.15
N ARG A 30 1.94 -15.85 -11.84
CA ARG A 30 0.72 -15.99 -12.63
C ARG A 30 -0.08 -14.70 -12.68
N TYR A 31 -0.21 -14.01 -11.55
CA TYR A 31 -0.84 -12.69 -11.48
C TYR A 31 -0.11 -11.69 -12.41
N CYS A 32 1.21 -11.56 -12.28
CA CYS A 32 1.98 -10.66 -13.16
C CYS A 32 1.84 -11.01 -14.64
N LYS A 33 1.83 -12.30 -14.99
CA LYS A 33 1.66 -12.76 -16.38
C LYS A 33 0.26 -12.43 -16.92
N LYS A 34 -0.78 -12.65 -16.13
CA LYS A 34 -2.17 -12.36 -16.51
C LYS A 34 -2.40 -10.88 -16.82
N TYR A 35 -1.84 -9.99 -16.00
CA TYR A 35 -2.01 -8.55 -16.14
C TYR A 35 -0.86 -7.85 -16.88
N LYS A 36 0.05 -8.62 -17.51
CA LYS A 36 1.21 -8.12 -18.27
C LYS A 36 2.07 -7.12 -17.49
N ILE A 37 2.24 -7.36 -16.20
CA ILE A 37 2.97 -6.46 -15.32
C ILE A 37 4.46 -6.64 -15.51
N GLN A 38 5.14 -5.57 -15.92
CA GLN A 38 6.59 -5.56 -16.13
C GLN A 38 7.36 -5.35 -14.83
N ASN A 39 6.83 -4.53 -13.91
CA ASN A 39 7.54 -4.16 -12.67
C ASN A 39 6.92 -4.84 -11.43
N LYS A 40 7.45 -6.02 -11.08
CA LYS A 40 7.05 -6.76 -9.87
C LYS A 40 7.22 -5.96 -8.58
N SER A 41 8.31 -5.19 -8.48
CA SER A 41 8.59 -4.37 -7.29
C SER A 41 7.61 -3.21 -7.12
N GLN A 42 6.95 -2.75 -8.19
CA GLN A 42 5.87 -1.78 -8.08
C GLN A 42 4.65 -2.40 -7.41
N VAL A 43 4.23 -3.58 -7.85
CA VAL A 43 3.07 -4.30 -7.30
C VAL A 43 3.24 -4.55 -5.80
N ILE A 44 4.42 -5.06 -5.41
CA ILE A 44 4.71 -5.34 -4.00
C ILE A 44 4.63 -4.06 -3.17
N ARG A 45 5.15 -2.94 -3.70
CA ARG A 45 5.15 -1.65 -3.00
C ARG A 45 3.75 -1.07 -2.88
N GLU A 46 2.97 -1.10 -3.95
CA GLU A 46 1.57 -0.67 -3.93
C GLU A 46 0.79 -1.48 -2.91
N ALA A 47 0.84 -2.81 -2.97
CA ALA A 47 0.13 -3.67 -2.03
C ALA A 47 0.53 -3.38 -0.57
N LEU A 48 1.83 -3.23 -0.29
CA LEU A 48 2.34 -2.90 1.04
C LEU A 48 1.79 -1.55 1.53
N PHE A 49 1.96 -0.48 0.75
CA PHE A 49 1.55 0.85 1.19
C PHE A 49 0.04 1.03 1.21
N THR A 50 -0.72 0.37 0.33
CA THR A 50 -2.18 0.35 0.41
C THR A 50 -2.63 -0.27 1.72
N LYS A 51 -2.01 -1.37 2.17
CA LYS A 51 -2.33 -1.98 3.46
C LYS A 51 -1.97 -1.06 4.62
N VAL A 52 -0.76 -0.50 4.62
CA VAL A 52 -0.25 0.40 5.67
C VAL A 52 -1.15 1.64 5.79
N LEU A 53 -1.41 2.34 4.69
CA LEU A 53 -2.24 3.55 4.68
C LEU A 53 -3.68 3.26 5.09
N LYS A 54 -4.23 2.11 4.69
CA LYS A 54 -5.57 1.71 5.13
C LYS A 54 -5.61 1.49 6.63
N SER A 55 -4.63 0.79 7.21
CA SER A 55 -4.54 0.62 8.66
C SER A 55 -4.46 1.96 9.39
N PHE A 56 -3.63 2.90 8.91
CA PHE A 56 -3.58 4.24 9.50
C PHE A 56 -4.88 5.04 9.35
N SER A 57 -5.61 4.84 8.25
CA SER A 57 -6.91 5.48 8.04
C SER A 57 -7.98 4.90 8.96
N ASP A 58 -7.95 3.59 9.19
CA ASP A 58 -8.90 2.89 10.06
C ASP A 58 -8.61 3.20 11.55
N ASP A 59 -7.34 3.36 11.92
CA ASP A 59 -6.91 3.70 13.30
C ASP A 59 -6.96 5.21 13.58
N TYR A 60 -7.28 6.04 12.59
CA TYR A 60 -7.39 7.49 12.80
C TYR A 60 -8.62 7.76 13.69
N PRO A 61 -8.46 8.36 14.88
CA PRO A 61 -9.57 8.62 15.77
C PRO A 61 -10.57 9.52 15.04
N THR A 62 -11.72 8.97 14.71
CA THR A 62 -12.83 9.75 14.17
C THR A 62 -13.36 10.66 15.26
N LEU A 63 -13.83 11.85 14.88
CA LEU A 63 -14.34 12.86 15.82
C LEU A 63 -15.48 12.32 16.71
N PHE A 64 -16.17 11.27 16.24
CA PHE A 64 -17.22 10.55 16.93
C PHE A 64 -16.93 9.06 16.86
N ASP A 65 -17.17 8.35 17.95
CA ASP A 65 -17.17 6.89 17.94
C ASP A 65 -18.31 6.34 17.08
N ALA A 66 -18.21 5.10 16.60
CA ALA A 66 -19.27 4.46 15.79
C ALA A 66 -20.65 4.49 16.49
N LYS A 67 -20.66 4.47 17.83
CA LYS A 67 -21.86 4.61 18.65
C LYS A 67 -22.46 6.01 18.63
N GLU A 68 -21.63 7.05 18.57
CA GLU A 68 -22.08 8.45 18.51
C GLU A 68 -22.59 8.80 17.12
N LEU A 69 -21.92 8.32 16.06
CA LEU A 69 -22.38 8.50 14.68
C LEU A 69 -23.79 7.91 14.46
N ALA A 70 -24.02 6.69 14.95
CA ALA A 70 -25.32 6.02 14.85
C ALA A 70 -26.46 6.71 15.63
N GLN A 71 -26.13 7.59 16.59
CA GLN A 71 -27.11 8.40 17.30
C GLN A 71 -27.45 9.69 16.54
N LEU A 72 -26.48 10.26 15.81
CA LEU A 72 -26.67 11.45 14.99
C LEU A 72 -27.52 11.17 13.75
N GLU A 73 -27.37 10.00 13.12
CA GLU A 73 -28.16 9.61 11.93
C GLU A 73 -29.64 9.30 12.24
N ARG A 74 -30.01 9.17 13.53
CA ARG A 74 -31.39 8.88 13.97
C ARG A 74 -32.18 10.13 14.36
N ARG A 75 -31.63 11.34 14.16
CA ARG A 75 -32.30 12.62 14.38
C ARG A 75 -32.62 13.29 13.06
#